data_AF-X0UPQ5-F1
#
_entry.id   AF-X0UPQ5-F1
#
_cell.length_a   1.000
_cell.length_b   1.000
_cell.length_c   1.000
_cell.angle_alpha   90.00
_cell.angle_beta   90.00
_cell.angle_gamma   90.00
#
_symmetry.space_group_name_H-M   'P 1'
#
loop_
_entity.id
_entity.type
_entity.pdbx_description
1 polymer ?
#
loop_
_entity_poly.entity_id
_entity_poly.type
_entity_poly.pdbx_seq_one_letter_code
_entity_poly.pdbx_strand_id
1 'polypeptide(L)'
;EEVNQQMDLAEQHSYLGADIETTGLDFKKDEMSTIAFSYGENQAFTIPINHRESPFDDKDKEVIKERLTALMANKDVEKIFHNCQFDIKFMKTYGIKEFNNIGDTKIMHSLLDENLPHGLMDLVKEYFPQELEKF
;
A
#
# COMPACT_ATOMS: atom_id res chain seq x y z
N GLU A 1 6.84 15.97 -10.42
CA GLU A 1 5.70 16.90 -10.35
C GLU A 1 4.37 16.16 -10.21
N GLU A 2 4.07 15.20 -11.10
CA GLU A 2 2.85 14.36 -11.04
C GLU A 2 2.71 13.54 -9.75
N VAL A 3 3.77 12.84 -9.31
CA VAL A 3 3.72 12.06 -8.05
C VAL A 3 3.41 12.95 -6.84
N ASN A 4 3.95 14.17 -6.80
CA ASN A 4 3.68 15.09 -5.69
C ASN A 4 2.19 15.46 -5.67
N GLN A 5 1.61 15.75 -6.84
CA GLN A 5 0.19 16.06 -6.94
C GLN A 5 -0.69 14.88 -6.51
N GLN A 6 -0.33 13.65 -6.87
CA GLN A 6 -1.06 12.45 -6.44
C GLN A 6 -0.94 12.18 -4.95
N MET A 7 0.25 12.39 -4.37
CA MET A 7 0.46 12.27 -2.92
C MET A 7 -0.30 13.36 -2.15
N ASP A 8 -0.30 14.61 -2.64
CA ASP A 8 -1.07 15.71 -2.06
C ASP A 8 -2.57 15.40 -2.07
N LEU A 9 -3.06 14.80 -3.17
CA LEU A 9 -4.45 14.38 -3.28
C LEU A 9 -4.76 13.24 -2.30
N ALA A 10 -3.90 12.23 -2.21
CA ALA A 10 -4.07 11.11 -1.28
C ALA A 10 -4.15 11.58 0.19
N GLU A 11 -3.33 12.55 0.57
CA GLU A 11 -3.32 13.14 1.91
C GLU A 11 -4.61 13.89 2.29
N GLN A 12 -5.49 14.21 1.32
CA GLN A 12 -6.79 14.84 1.58
C GLN A 12 -7.88 13.84 2.00
N HIS A 13 -7.66 12.54 1.82
CA HIS A 13 -8.62 11.50 2.15
C HIS A 13 -8.39 10.96 3.57
N SER A 14 -9.48 10.61 4.26
CA SER A 14 -9.40 10.04 5.62
C SER A 14 -8.91 8.59 5.64
N TYR A 15 -8.98 7.89 4.51
CA TYR A 15 -8.50 6.52 4.36
C TYR A 15 -7.96 6.28 2.94
N LEU A 16 -6.99 5.39 2.84
CA LEU A 16 -6.34 4.97 1.61
C LEU A 16 -6.20 3.45 1.59
N GLY A 17 -6.53 2.81 0.48
CA GLY A 17 -6.01 1.48 0.18
C GLY A 17 -4.52 1.61 -0.16
N ALA A 18 -3.69 0.68 0.33
CA ALA A 18 -2.26 0.69 0.11
C ALA A 18 -1.73 -0.72 -0.16
N ASP A 19 -0.75 -0.83 -1.05
CA ASP A 19 -0.14 -2.10 -1.46
C ASP A 19 1.27 -1.86 -1.99
N ILE A 20 2.17 -2.84 -1.84
CA ILE A 20 3.51 -2.79 -2.45
C ILE A 20 3.77 -3.98 -3.37
N GLU A 21 4.59 -3.75 -4.39
CA GLU A 21 5.21 -4.84 -5.14
C GLU A 21 6.69 -4.94 -4.81
N THR A 22 7.23 -6.16 -4.85
CA THR A 22 8.59 -6.46 -4.39
C THR A 22 9.31 -7.35 -5.40
N THR A 23 10.63 -7.37 -5.35
CA THR A 23 11.43 -8.27 -6.23
C THR A 23 11.38 -9.73 -5.81
N GLY A 24 10.86 -10.02 -4.61
CA GLY A 24 10.77 -11.33 -3.99
C GLY A 24 10.15 -11.25 -2.59
N LEU A 25 10.11 -12.36 -1.87
CA LEU A 25 9.35 -12.47 -0.62
C LEU A 25 10.17 -12.24 0.66
N ASP A 26 11.50 -12.16 0.58
CA ASP A 26 12.40 -12.03 1.73
C ASP A 26 12.82 -10.57 1.92
N PHE A 27 12.12 -9.83 2.79
CA PHE A 27 12.38 -8.41 3.09
C PHE A 27 13.80 -8.07 3.57
N LYS A 28 14.64 -9.07 3.84
CA LYS A 28 16.07 -8.89 4.19
C LYS A 28 16.99 -8.92 2.98
N LYS A 29 16.52 -9.43 1.84
CA LYS A 29 17.30 -9.65 0.60
C LYS A 29 16.69 -8.99 -0.61
N ASP A 30 15.36 -8.98 -0.66
CA ASP A 30 14.55 -8.42 -1.72
C ASP A 30 14.22 -6.95 -1.41
N GLU A 31 13.85 -6.23 -2.46
CA GLU A 31 13.60 -4.79 -2.40
C GLU A 31 12.13 -4.48 -2.72
N MET A 32 11.65 -3.40 -2.12
CA MET A 32 10.38 -2.78 -2.53
C MET A 32 10.56 -2.17 -3.92
N SER A 33 9.77 -2.65 -4.88
CA SER A 33 9.80 -2.22 -6.28
C SER A 33 8.86 -1.04 -6.51
N THR A 34 7.59 -1.18 -6.12
CA THR A 34 6.57 -0.13 -6.26
C THR A 34 5.73 -0.02 -4.98
N ILE A 35 5.04 1.10 -4.84
CA ILE A 35 3.95 1.28 -3.87
C ILE A 35 2.76 1.89 -4.60
N ALA A 36 1.56 1.41 -4.30
CA ALA A 36 0.32 1.92 -4.85
C ALA A 36 -0.62 2.40 -3.75
N PHE A 37 -1.40 3.42 -4.06
CA PHE A 37 -2.47 3.92 -3.21
C PHE A 37 -3.76 4.05 -3.99
N SER A 38 -4.89 3.79 -3.32
CA SER A 38 -6.23 4.03 -3.83
C SER A 38 -7.05 4.85 -2.82
N TYR A 39 -7.86 5.78 -3.31
CA TYR A 39 -8.67 6.68 -2.48
C TYR A 39 -10.13 6.82 -2.93
N GLY A 40 -10.55 5.95 -3.85
CA GLY A 40 -11.91 5.91 -4.37
C GLY A 40 -12.06 4.92 -5.53
N GLU A 41 -13.29 4.78 -6.03
CA GLU A 41 -13.59 3.95 -7.18
C GLU A 41 -12.86 4.50 -8.43
N ASN A 42 -12.08 3.65 -9.09
CA ASN A 42 -11.23 4.02 -10.24
C ASN A 42 -10.22 5.15 -9.94
N GLN A 43 -9.88 5.36 -8.67
CA GLN A 43 -8.94 6.39 -8.23
C GLN A 43 -7.77 5.74 -7.51
N ALA A 44 -6.71 5.48 -8.27
CA ALA A 44 -5.49 4.88 -7.76
C ALA A 44 -4.27 5.39 -8.53
N PHE A 45 -3.11 5.29 -7.90
CA PHE A 45 -1.83 5.57 -8.53
C PHE A 45 -0.72 4.69 -7.96
N THR A 46 0.32 4.51 -8.77
CA THR A 46 1.47 3.68 -8.42
C THR A 46 2.75 4.48 -8.59
N ILE A 47 3.61 4.43 -7.58
CA ILE A 47 4.94 5.03 -7.58
C ILE A 47 5.96 3.91 -7.83
N PRO A 48 6.57 3.83 -9.03
CA PRO A 48 7.62 2.85 -9.33
C PRO A 48 8.96 3.30 -8.73
N ILE A 49 9.25 2.93 -7.49
CA ILE A 49 10.42 3.41 -6.73
C ILE A 49 11.73 2.76 -7.23
N ASN A 50 11.82 1.43 -7.18
CA ASN A 50 13.01 0.68 -7.61
C ASN A 50 12.73 -0.23 -8.81
N HIS A 51 11.55 -0.11 -9.43
CA HIS A 51 11.26 -0.81 -10.66
C HIS A 51 12.26 -0.45 -11.77
N ARG A 52 12.58 -1.41 -12.65
CA ARG A 52 13.56 -1.22 -13.74
C ARG A 52 13.20 -0.09 -14.71
N GLU A 53 11.91 0.23 -14.82
CA GLU A 53 11.36 1.30 -15.67
C GLU A 53 11.02 2.55 -14.85
N SER A 54 11.54 2.66 -13.62
CA SER A 54 11.37 3.85 -12.79
C SER A 54 11.93 5.08 -13.51
N PRO A 55 11.16 6.17 -13.61
CA PRO A 55 11.66 7.43 -14.16
C PRO A 55 12.45 8.26 -13.12
N PHE A 56 12.54 7.80 -11.87
CA PHE A 56 13.06 8.57 -10.74
C PHE A 56 14.56 8.39 -10.55
N ASP A 57 15.26 9.51 -10.41
CA ASP A 57 16.65 9.51 -9.96
C ASP A 57 16.77 9.37 -8.44
N ASP A 58 18.01 9.34 -7.92
CA ASP A 58 18.24 9.19 -6.48
C ASP A 58 17.66 10.36 -5.65
N LYS A 59 17.60 11.57 -6.20
CA LYS A 59 17.04 12.73 -5.50
C LYS A 59 15.53 12.62 -5.43
N ASP A 60 14.88 12.23 -6.53
CA ASP A 60 13.45 11.97 -6.57
C ASP A 60 13.06 10.89 -5.55
N LYS A 61 13.85 9.81 -5.45
CA LYS A 61 13.62 8.73 -4.48
C LYS A 61 13.71 9.19 -3.04
N GLU A 62 14.66 10.06 -2.69
CA GLU A 62 14.74 10.62 -1.34
C GLU A 62 13.52 11.49 -1.01
N VAL A 63 13.06 12.32 -1.95
CA VAL A 63 11.82 13.11 -1.79
C VAL A 63 10.60 12.21 -1.62
N ILE A 64 10.47 11.18 -2.45
CA ILE A 64 9.40 10.18 -2.35
C ILE A 64 9.44 9.50 -0.98
N LYS A 65 10.61 9.10 -0.51
CA LYS A 65 10.79 8.46 0.79
C LYS A 65 10.38 9.37 1.95
N GLU A 66 10.71 10.66 1.90
CA GLU A 66 10.27 11.65 2.89
C GLU A 66 8.75 11.77 2.90
N ARG A 67 8.12 11.88 1.73
CA ARG A 67 6.65 11.94 1.58
C ARG A 67 5.95 10.69 2.09
N LEU A 68 6.43 9.51 1.72
CA LEU A 68 5.91 8.24 2.22
C LEU A 68 6.08 8.12 3.73
N THR A 69 7.21 8.57 4.28
CA THR A 69 7.42 8.59 5.73
C THR A 69 6.40 9.47 6.44
N ALA A 70 6.13 10.67 5.91
CA ALA A 70 5.12 11.56 6.45
C ALA A 70 3.70 10.95 6.37
N LEU A 71 3.33 10.36 5.23
CA LEU A 71 2.03 9.72 5.03
C LEU A 71 1.81 8.53 5.97
N MET A 72 2.83 7.65 6.11
CA MET A 72 2.76 6.49 6.99
C MET A 72 2.68 6.89 8.47
N ALA A 73 3.34 7.99 8.86
CA ALA A 73 3.28 8.54 10.20
C ALA A 73 1.99 9.33 10.49
N ASN A 74 1.24 9.76 9.48
CA ASN A 74 0.03 10.55 9.66
C ASN A 74 -1.06 9.74 10.38
N LYS A 75 -1.58 10.25 11.51
CA LYS A 75 -2.63 9.59 12.31
C LYS A 75 -4.03 9.82 11.76
N ASP A 76 -4.23 10.90 11.00
CA ASP A 76 -5.54 11.33 10.51
C ASP A 76 -5.94 10.62 9.20
N VAL A 77 -4.98 9.96 8.55
CA VAL A 77 -5.20 9.15 7.34
C VAL A 77 -5.01 7.68 7.69
N GLU A 78 -6.04 6.86 7.51
CA GLU A 78 -5.94 5.41 7.66
C GLU A 78 -5.30 4.80 6.41
N LYS A 79 -4.27 3.95 6.56
CA LYS A 79 -3.70 3.18 5.44
C LYS A 79 -4.11 1.73 5.58
N ILE A 80 -4.92 1.25 4.64
CA ILE A 80 -5.56 -0.05 4.66
C ILE A 80 -4.84 -0.97 3.68
N PHE A 81 -4.21 -2.00 4.21
CA PHE A 81 -3.53 -3.04 3.45
C PHE A 81 -4.33 -4.35 3.51
N HIS A 82 -3.86 -5.35 2.76
CA HIS A 82 -4.21 -6.74 2.99
C HIS A 82 -2.94 -7.51 3.37
N ASN A 83 -2.87 -8.07 4.59
CA ASN A 83 -1.66 -8.71 5.12
C ASN A 83 -0.47 -7.73 5.32
N CYS A 84 -0.74 -6.61 6.01
CA CYS A 84 0.12 -5.42 6.12
C CYS A 84 1.52 -5.67 6.69
N GLN A 85 1.70 -6.78 7.42
CA GLN A 85 3.00 -7.15 7.98
C GLN A 85 4.05 -7.38 6.89
N PHE A 86 3.64 -7.81 5.69
CA PHE A 86 4.53 -7.97 4.55
C PHE A 86 5.04 -6.59 4.12
N ASP A 87 4.13 -5.68 3.81
CA ASP A 87 4.40 -4.33 3.33
C ASP A 87 5.27 -3.53 4.30
N ILE A 88 4.88 -3.51 5.58
CA ILE A 88 5.58 -2.75 6.63
C ILE A 88 7.03 -3.23 6.79
N LYS A 89 7.32 -4.53 6.63
CA LYS A 89 8.69 -5.03 6.74
C LYS A 89 9.58 -4.49 5.62
N PHE A 90 9.09 -4.50 4.39
CA PHE A 90 9.80 -3.92 3.25
C PHE A 90 9.96 -2.40 3.38
N MET A 91 8.90 -1.69 3.78
CA MET A 91 8.94 -0.25 4.01
C MET A 91 9.95 0.13 5.12
N LYS A 92 10.08 -0.68 6.17
CA LYS A 92 11.11 -0.50 7.20
C LYS A 92 12.52 -0.68 6.66
N THR A 93 12.77 -1.71 5.84
CA THR A 93 14.06 -1.91 5.17
C THR A 93 14.38 -0.74 4.22
N TYR A 94 13.37 -0.20 3.53
CA TYR A 94 13.51 0.98 2.67
C TYR A 94 13.81 2.27 3.48
N GLY A 95 13.50 2.29 4.77
CA GLY A 95 13.87 3.35 5.71
C GLY A 95 12.71 4.17 6.26
N ILE A 96 11.46 3.74 6.05
CA ILE A 96 10.27 4.33 6.70
C ILE A 96 10.19 3.80 8.13
N LYS A 97 10.13 4.71 9.11
CA LYS A 97 10.34 4.36 10.53
C LYS A 97 9.08 4.37 11.38
N GLU A 98 8.08 5.15 10.99
CA GLU A 98 6.87 5.36 11.77
C GLU A 98 5.63 4.99 10.94
N PHE A 99 4.70 4.31 11.60
CA PHE A 99 3.46 3.81 11.03
C PHE A 99 2.35 4.04 12.04
N ASN A 100 1.36 4.85 11.67
CA ASN A 100 0.19 5.14 12.49
C ASN A 100 -1.08 4.90 11.68
N ASN A 101 -2.18 4.57 12.36
CA ASN A 101 -3.50 4.37 11.75
C ASN A 101 -3.46 3.40 10.54
N ILE A 102 -3.08 2.15 10.82
CA ILE A 102 -2.94 1.10 9.81
C ILE A 102 -4.08 0.10 9.96
N GLY A 103 -4.81 -0.13 8.87
CA GLY A 103 -5.80 -1.18 8.72
C GLY A 103 -5.22 -2.41 8.01
N ASP A 104 -5.70 -3.60 8.38
CA ASP A 104 -5.40 -4.85 7.67
C ASP A 104 -6.68 -5.64 7.46
N THR A 105 -7.15 -5.68 6.21
CA THR A 105 -8.39 -6.36 5.83
C THR A 105 -8.37 -7.85 6.14
N LYS A 106 -7.20 -8.50 6.12
CA LYS A 106 -7.06 -9.91 6.49
C LYS A 106 -7.33 -10.13 7.98
N ILE A 107 -6.79 -9.25 8.83
CA ILE A 107 -7.03 -9.30 10.28
C ILE A 107 -8.49 -8.97 10.56
N MET A 108 -9.03 -7.90 9.96
CA MET A 108 -10.43 -7.52 10.11
C MET A 108 -11.37 -8.68 9.75
N HIS A 109 -11.14 -9.33 8.61
CA HIS A 109 -11.93 -10.49 8.18
C HIS A 109 -11.82 -11.68 9.15
N SER A 110 -10.60 -11.96 9.64
CA SER A 110 -10.38 -13.03 10.63
C SER A 110 -11.06 -12.79 11.98
N LEU A 111 -11.30 -11.54 12.36
CA LEU A 111 -12.04 -11.19 13.58
C LEU A 111 -13.55 -11.34 13.41
N LEU A 112 -14.06 -11.35 12.18
CA LEU A 112 -15.48 -11.59 11.89
C LEU A 112 -15.83 -13.08 11.92
N ASP A 113 -15.01 -13.93 11.28
CA ASP A 113 -15.17 -15.38 11.32
C ASP A 113 -13.84 -16.10 11.12
N GLU A 114 -13.23 -16.59 12.20
CA GLU A 114 -11.93 -17.28 12.18
C GLU A 114 -11.88 -18.59 11.36
N ASN A 115 -13.02 -19.12 10.92
CA ASN A 115 -13.10 -20.39 10.20
C ASN A 115 -13.01 -20.25 8.68
N LEU A 116 -13.12 -19.03 8.15
CA LEU A 116 -13.09 -18.78 6.71
C LEU A 116 -11.66 -18.63 6.18
N PRO A 117 -11.41 -18.92 4.89
CA PRO A 117 -10.18 -18.48 4.26
C PRO A 117 -10.15 -16.95 4.15
N HIS A 118 -9.00 -16.34 4.44
CA HIS A 118 -8.85 -14.88 4.51
C HIS A 118 -7.91 -14.32 3.44
N GLY A 119 -7.75 -15.01 2.30
CA GLY A 119 -7.01 -14.43 1.17
C GLY A 119 -7.82 -13.31 0.52
N LEU A 120 -7.16 -12.34 -0.09
CA LEU A 120 -7.84 -11.22 -0.74
C LEU A 120 -8.90 -11.69 -1.75
N MET A 121 -8.58 -12.73 -2.53
CA MET A 121 -9.53 -13.35 -3.47
C MET A 121 -10.76 -13.94 -2.78
N ASP A 122 -10.63 -14.46 -1.56
CA ASP A 122 -11.76 -14.99 -0.79
C ASP A 122 -12.67 -13.85 -0.33
N LEU A 123 -12.09 -12.76 0.20
CA LEU A 123 -12.83 -11.54 0.55
C LEU A 123 -13.55 -10.95 -0.67
N VAL A 124 -12.89 -10.89 -1.83
CA VAL A 124 -13.51 -10.37 -3.07
C VAL A 124 -14.70 -11.23 -3.48
N LYS A 125 -14.61 -12.56 -3.43
CA LYS A 125 -15.74 -13.45 -3.74
C LYS A 125 -16.93 -13.25 -2.80
N GLU A 126 -16.65 -12.98 -1.53
CA GLU A 126 -17.68 -12.83 -0.51
C GLU A 126 -18.36 -11.46 -0.55
N TYR A 127 -17.60 -10.38 -0.60
CA TYR A 127 -18.11 -9.02 -0.47
C TYR A 127 -18.33 -8.30 -1.80
N PHE A 128 -17.62 -8.71 -2.86
CA PHE A 128 -17.64 -8.05 -4.17
C PHE A 128 -17.72 -9.03 -5.35
N PRO A 129 -18.62 -10.05 -5.33
CA PRO A 129 -18.68 -11.08 -6.37
C PRO A 129 -18.87 -10.51 -7.78
N GLN A 130 -19.56 -9.37 -7.91
CA GLN A 130 -19.79 -8.67 -9.18
C GLN A 130 -18.51 -8.16 -9.86
N GLU A 131 -17.43 -7.93 -9.10
CA GLU A 131 -16.16 -7.48 -9.68
C GLU A 131 -15.43 -8.62 -10.40
N LEU A 132 -15.74 -9.88 -10.09
CA LEU A 132 -15.16 -11.05 -10.75
C LEU A 132 -15.73 -11.29 -12.15
N GLU A 133 -16.94 -10.81 -12.43
CA GLU A 133 -17.60 -10.96 -13.74
C GLU A 133 -17.10 -9.95 -14.78
N LYS A 134 -16.36 -8.93 -14.35
CA LYS A 134 -15.83 -7.87 -15.21
C LYS A 134 -14.46 -8.21 -15.84
N PHE A 135 -13.87 -9.35 -15.49
CA PHE A 135 -12.58 -9.84 -15.98
C PHE A 135 -12.73 -10.96 -17.03
#